data_AF-A0A352CIV3-F1
#
_entry.id   AF-A0A352CIV3-F1
#
_cell.length_a   1.000
_cell.length_b   1.000
_cell.length_c   1.000
_cell.angle_alpha   90.00
_cell.angle_beta   90.00
_cell.angle_gamma   90.00
#
_symmetry.space_group_name_H-M   'P 1'
#
loop_
_entity.id
_entity.type
_entity.pdbx_description
1 polymer ?
#
loop_
_entity_poly.entity_id
_entity_poly.type
_entity_poly.pdbx_seq_one_letter_code
_entity_poly.pdbx_strand_id
1 'polypeptide(L)' 'QEAERAGADADALHAMLGRGRAKKGMFEGDLSQGELEIGQVSALLREILPAATIVANTWREFQEALSNPLRDQA' A
#
# COMPACT_ATOMS: atom_id res chain seq x y z
N GLN A 1 9.19 -14.73 4.20
CA GLN A 1 8.65 -14.85 5.57
C GLN A 1 9.13 -16.07 6.35
N GLU A 2 9.16 -17.30 5.81
CA GLU A 2 9.67 -18.45 6.59
C GLU A 2 11.13 -18.29 7.02
N ALA A 3 11.99 -17.82 6.10
CA ALA A 3 13.38 -17.47 6.40
C ALA A 3 13.53 -16.33 7.42
N GLU A 4 12.67 -15.30 7.36
CA GLU A 4 12.65 -14.23 8.37
C GLU A 4 12.26 -14.77 9.74
N ARG A 5 11.23 -15.63 9.82
CA ARG A 5 10.78 -16.27 11.08
C ARG A 5 11.84 -17.19 11.66
N ALA A 6 12.66 -17.80 10.81
CA ALA A 6 13.79 -18.62 11.20
C ALA A 6 15.03 -17.79 11.60
N GLY A 7 15.00 -16.46 11.47
CA GLY A 7 16.15 -15.60 11.78
C GLY A 7 17.32 -15.77 10.82
N ALA A 8 17.04 -16.03 9.54
CA ALA A 8 18.08 -16.13 8.51
C ALA A 8 18.93 -14.86 8.43
N ASP A 9 20.21 -15.01 8.08
CA ASP A 9 21.13 -13.89 7.96
C ASP A 9 20.81 -13.00 6.75
N ALA A 10 21.46 -11.83 6.72
CA ALA A 10 21.23 -10.83 5.69
C ALA A 10 21.52 -11.37 4.27
N ASP A 11 22.56 -12.17 4.10
CA ASP A 11 22.96 -12.69 2.80
C ASP A 11 21.92 -13.69 2.25
N ALA A 12 21.41 -14.57 3.11
CA ALA A 12 20.34 -15.49 2.79
C ALA A 12 19.03 -14.77 2.43
N LEU A 13 18.66 -13.75 3.21
CA LEU A 13 17.48 -12.94 2.92
C LEU A 13 17.62 -12.16 1.60
N HIS A 14 18.80 -11.60 1.32
CA HIS A 14 19.09 -10.91 0.06
C HIS A 14 19.02 -11.84 -1.16
N ALA A 15 19.56 -13.05 -1.04
CA ALA A 15 19.50 -14.05 -2.11
C ALA A 15 18.06 -14.45 -2.42
N MET A 16 17.21 -14.59 -1.39
CA MET A 16 15.79 -14.93 -1.55
C MET A 16 14.95 -13.78 -2.10
N LEU A 17 15.26 -12.53 -1.74
CA LEU A 17 14.56 -11.35 -2.25
C LEU A 17 14.73 -11.21 -3.78
N GLY A 18 15.89 -11.60 -4.29
CA GLY A 18 16.20 -11.51 -5.72
C GLY A 18 16.24 -10.06 -6.22
N ARG A 19 16.02 -9.84 -7.52
CA ARG A 19 15.99 -8.51 -8.14
C ARG A 19 14.77 -8.35 -9.03
N GLY A 20 14.21 -7.14 -9.07
CA GLY A 20 13.13 -6.78 -9.98
C GLY A 20 11.75 -7.34 -9.64
N ARG A 21 11.56 -7.91 -8.43
CA ARG A 21 10.27 -8.46 -7.99
C ARG A 21 9.19 -7.38 -7.88
N ALA A 22 9.55 -6.17 -7.42
CA ALA A 22 8.65 -5.02 -7.41
C ALA A 22 8.11 -4.69 -8.81
N LYS A 23 8.96 -4.72 -9.85
CA LYS A 23 8.50 -4.52 -11.25
C LYS A 23 7.57 -5.66 -11.69
N LYS A 24 7.94 -6.92 -11.42
CA LYS A 24 7.11 -8.09 -11.75
C LYS A 24 5.71 -8.01 -11.12
N GLY A 25 5.62 -7.59 -9.87
CA GLY A 25 4.34 -7.43 -9.17
C GLY A 25 3.59 -6.19 -9.64
N MET A 26 4.18 -5.00 -9.47
CA MET A 26 3.50 -3.72 -9.65
C MET A 26 3.24 -3.36 -11.12
N PHE A 27 4.15 -3.72 -12.04
CA PHE A 27 4.05 -3.35 -13.45
C PHE A 27 3.58 -4.51 -14.33
N GLU A 28 4.11 -5.71 -14.10
CA GLU A 28 3.82 -6.88 -14.95
C GLU A 28 2.61 -7.69 -14.44
N GLY A 29 2.10 -7.40 -13.23
CA GLY A 29 0.87 -7.99 -12.69
C GLY A 29 1.02 -9.41 -12.15
N ASP A 30 2.25 -9.88 -11.90
CA ASP A 30 2.49 -11.21 -11.33
C ASP A 30 2.25 -11.22 -9.81
N LEU A 31 1.05 -11.62 -9.40
CA LEU A 31 0.66 -11.70 -7.99
C LEU A 31 1.30 -12.87 -7.23
N SER A 32 1.97 -13.78 -7.94
CA SER A 32 2.51 -15.02 -7.34
C SER A 32 4.00 -14.92 -7.03
N GLN A 33 4.79 -14.42 -7.99
CA GLN A 33 6.24 -14.27 -7.87
C GLN A 33 6.65 -12.80 -7.81
N GLY A 34 5.77 -11.86 -8.13
CA GLY A 34 6.00 -10.44 -7.94
C GLY A 34 5.92 -10.02 -6.47
N GLU A 35 6.46 -8.84 -6.20
CA GLU A 35 6.32 -8.15 -4.92
C GLU A 35 5.38 -6.96 -5.11
N LEU A 36 4.40 -6.84 -4.20
CA LEU A 36 3.40 -5.78 -4.21
C LEU A 36 3.69 -4.84 -3.05
N GLU A 37 4.13 -3.63 -3.37
CA GLU A 37 4.39 -2.58 -2.40
C GLU A 37 3.12 -1.73 -2.23
N ILE A 38 2.27 -2.13 -1.29
CA ILE A 38 1.02 -1.42 -0.97
C ILE A 38 0.89 -1.18 0.54
N GLY A 39 0.40 0.01 0.91
CA GLY A 39 0.08 0.32 2.30
C GLY A 39 -1.23 -0.34 2.76
N GLN A 40 -1.40 -0.53 4.07
CA GLN A 40 -2.62 -1.11 4.65
C GLN A 40 -3.89 -0.32 4.30
N VAL A 41 -3.77 1.00 4.10
CA VAL A 41 -4.86 1.89 3.69
C VAL A 41 -5.50 1.50 2.36
N SER A 42 -4.80 0.72 1.52
CA SER A 42 -5.32 0.22 0.24
C SER A 42 -6.63 -0.57 0.38
N ALA A 43 -6.89 -1.18 1.54
CA ALA A 43 -8.15 -1.88 1.82
C ALA A 43 -9.39 -0.97 1.80
N LEU A 44 -9.21 0.35 1.97
CA LEU A 44 -10.28 1.34 1.93
C LEU A 44 -10.61 1.82 0.52
N LEU A 45 -9.74 1.54 -0.47
CA LEU A 45 -9.92 2.00 -1.84
C LEU A 45 -10.91 1.10 -2.58
N ARG A 46 -11.97 1.71 -3.12
CA ARG A 46 -13.04 1.01 -3.87
C ARG A 46 -13.09 1.40 -5.35
N GLU A 47 -12.44 2.51 -5.71
CA GLU A 47 -12.52 3.11 -7.04
C GLU A 47 -11.13 3.58 -7.48
N ILE A 48 -10.89 3.57 -8.79
CA ILE A 48 -9.69 4.15 -9.40
C ILE A 48 -10.04 5.55 -9.86
N LEU A 49 -9.48 6.56 -9.21
CA LEU A 49 -9.75 7.97 -9.48
C LEU A 49 -8.56 8.64 -10.18
N PRO A 50 -8.81 9.65 -11.04
CA PRO A 50 -7.76 10.52 -11.54
C PRO A 50 -7.03 11.23 -10.39
N ALA A 51 -5.72 11.46 -10.54
CA ALA A 51 -4.89 12.08 -9.50
C ALA A 51 -5.44 13.44 -9.03
N ALA A 52 -5.93 14.27 -9.95
CA ALA A 52 -6.53 15.57 -9.61
C ALA A 52 -7.77 15.42 -8.71
N THR A 53 -8.60 14.41 -8.96
CA THR A 53 -9.78 14.10 -8.16
C THR A 53 -9.38 13.63 -6.76
N ILE A 54 -8.34 12.79 -6.63
CA ILE A 54 -7.84 12.32 -5.33
C ILE A 54 -7.43 13.52 -4.47
N VAL A 55 -6.63 14.44 -5.01
CA VAL A 55 -6.15 15.62 -4.28
C VAL A 55 -7.32 16.53 -3.89
N ALA A 56 -8.24 16.80 -4.82
CA ALA A 56 -9.42 17.62 -4.55
C ALA A 56 -10.32 17.02 -3.47
N ASN A 57 -10.60 15.71 -3.54
CA ASN A 57 -11.40 15.00 -2.55
C ASN A 57 -10.73 15.02 -1.18
N THR A 58 -9.43 14.69 -1.12
CA THR A 58 -8.66 14.69 0.15
C THR A 58 -8.73 16.05 0.85
N TRP A 59 -8.55 17.14 0.09
CA TRP A 59 -8.61 18.49 0.66
C TRP A 59 -10.02 18.85 1.13
N ARG A 60 -11.04 18.56 0.32
CA ARG A 60 -12.45 18.80 0.68
C ARG A 60 -12.84 18.02 1.93
N GLU A 61 -12.56 16.73 1.97
CA GLU A 61 -12.88 15.83 3.09
C GLU A 61 -12.17 16.27 4.38
N PHE A 62 -10.92 16.75 4.28
CA PHE A 62 -10.22 17.35 5.40
C PHE A 62 -10.94 18.61 5.92
N GLN A 63 -11.35 19.53 5.05
CA GLN A 63 -12.09 20.73 5.44
C GLN A 63 -13.46 20.41 6.07
N GLU A 64 -14.15 19.41 5.52
CA GLU A 64 -15.42 18.90 6.07
C GLU A 64 -15.22 18.30 7.46
N ALA A 65 -14.17 17.49 7.67
CA ALA A 65 -13.83 16.93 8.97
C ALA A 65 -13.48 18.03 9.99
N LEU A 66 -12.77 19.09 9.58
CA LEU A 66 -12.47 20.24 10.44
C LEU A 66 -13.71 21.04 10.85
N SER A 67 -14.78 21.04 10.04
CA SER A 67 -16.01 21.76 10.37
C SER A 67 -16.77 21.16 11.56
N ASN A 68 -16.57 19.86 11.83
CA ASN A 68 -17.15 19.18 12.99
C ASN A 68 -16.25 18.04 13.49
N PRO A 69 -15.12 18.37 14.14
CA PRO A 69 -14.05 17.42 14.44
C PRO A 69 -14.39 16.42 15.56
N LEU A 70 -15.48 16.68 16.29
CA LEU A 70 -15.92 15.87 17.44
C LEU A 70 -17.34 15.31 17.23
N ARG A 71 -17.77 15.15 15.97
CA ARG A 71 -19.11 14.65 15.67
C ARG A 71 -19.24 13.23 16.21
N ASP A 72 -19.87 13.10 17.39
CA ASP A 72 -20.25 11.81 17.94
C ASP A 72 -21.17 11.10 16.95
N GLN A 73 -20.72 9.98 16.43
CA GLN A 73 -21.57 9.02 15.74
C GLN A 73 -22.23 8.16 16.84
N ALA A 74 -23.21 8.75 17.52
CA ALA A 74 -24.16 8.01 18.34
C ALA A 74 -25.29 7.47 17.46
#